data_AF-A0A3D5FN18-F1
#
_entry.id   AF-A0A3D5FN18-F1
#
_cell.length_a   1.000
_cell.length_b   1.000
_cell.length_c   1.000
_cell.angle_alpha   90.00
_cell.angle_beta   90.00
_cell.angle_gamma   90.00
#
_symmetry.space_group_name_H-M   'P 1'
#
loop_
_entity.id
_entity.type
_entity.pdbx_description
1 polymer ?
#
loop_
_entity_poly.entity_id
_entity_poly.type
_entity_poly.pdbx_seq_one_letter_code
_entity_poly.pdbx_strand_id
1 'polypeptide(L)' 'MSHRRIRVVNTRDSYHAREWDFGASKAVVAADQVFLVGATGLTLDNTGFVGEGDPAAQAEQAMENLRILLEEAGGGLED' A
#
# COMPACT_ATOMS: atom_id res chain seq x y z
N MET A 1 -9.49 18.90 -8.69
CA MET A 1 -9.54 17.46 -8.36
C MET A 1 -9.85 17.36 -6.88
N SER A 2 -10.85 16.59 -6.45
CA SER A 2 -11.18 16.47 -5.02
C SER A 2 -10.18 15.61 -4.23
N HIS A 3 -9.48 14.69 -4.91
CA HIS A 3 -8.45 13.83 -4.34
C HIS A 3 -7.51 13.31 -5.45
N ARG A 4 -6.30 12.87 -5.08
CA ARG A 4 -5.31 12.22 -5.95
C ARG A 4 -5.10 10.78 -5.50
N ARG A 5 -5.26 9.82 -6.42
CA ARG A 5 -5.03 8.38 -6.16
C ARG A 5 -3.65 7.99 -6.63
N ILE A 6 -2.97 7.16 -5.84
CA ILE A 6 -1.59 6.69 -6.08
C ILE A 6 -1.61 5.17 -6.22
N ARG A 7 -0.84 4.67 -7.19
CA ARG A 7 -0.76 3.23 -7.56
C ARG A 7 -2.15 2.60 -7.67
N VAL A 8 -2.92 3.09 -8.64
CA VAL A 8 -4.25 2.57 -8.96
C VAL A 8 -4.12 1.15 -9.50
N VAL A 9 -4.92 0.23 -8.98
CA VAL A 9 -4.92 -1.20 -9.33
C VAL A 9 -6.35 -1.72 -9.45
N ASN A 10 -6.54 -2.88 -10.09
CA ASN A 10 -7.79 -3.64 -9.99
C ASN A 10 -7.59 -4.82 -9.02
N THR A 11 -8.62 -5.16 -8.25
CA THR A 11 -8.58 -6.29 -7.31
C THR A 11 -8.33 -7.64 -7.97
N ARG A 12 -8.68 -7.82 -9.26
CA ARG A 12 -8.37 -9.02 -10.04
C ARG A 12 -6.88 -9.33 -10.12
N ASP A 13 -6.05 -8.30 -10.10
CA ASP A 13 -4.59 -8.40 -10.18
C ASP A 13 -3.95 -8.51 -8.79
N SER A 14 -4.75 -8.44 -7.71
CA SER A 14 -4.25 -8.51 -6.34
C SER A 14 -3.94 -9.94 -5.91
N TYR A 15 -3.04 -10.09 -4.94
CA TYR A 15 -2.68 -11.40 -4.40
C TYR A 15 -3.85 -12.10 -3.68
N HIS A 16 -4.74 -11.34 -3.01
CA HIS A 16 -5.79 -11.90 -2.13
C HIS A 16 -7.23 -11.82 -2.68
N ALA A 17 -7.57 -10.83 -3.50
CA ALA A 17 -8.96 -10.48 -3.83
C ALA A 17 -9.31 -10.69 -5.30
N ARG A 18 -8.73 -11.73 -5.93
CA ARG A 18 -8.86 -12.00 -7.39
C ARG A 18 -10.29 -12.25 -7.86
N GLU A 19 -11.16 -12.63 -6.94
CA GLU A 19 -12.59 -12.88 -7.18
C GLU A 19 -13.42 -11.61 -7.33
N TRP A 20 -12.91 -10.44 -6.90
CA TRP A 20 -13.62 -9.17 -6.99
C TRP A 20 -13.10 -8.34 -8.18
N ASP A 21 -13.99 -7.54 -8.76
CA ASP A 21 -13.68 -6.66 -9.90
C ASP A 21 -14.05 -5.20 -9.58
N PHE A 22 -13.17 -4.53 -8.85
CA PHE A 22 -13.27 -3.08 -8.66
C PHE A 22 -11.90 -2.41 -8.60
N GLY A 23 -11.89 -1.12 -8.90
CA GLY A 23 -10.69 -0.29 -8.84
C GLY A 23 -10.33 0.09 -7.42
N ALA A 24 -9.10 -0.19 -7.00
CA ALA A 24 -8.53 0.21 -5.72
C ALA A 24 -7.29 1.09 -5.94
N SER A 25 -6.77 1.69 -4.88
CA SER A 25 -5.50 2.44 -4.89
C SER A 25 -4.75 2.17 -3.61
N LYS A 26 -3.41 2.22 -3.66
CA LYS A 26 -2.58 1.97 -2.48
C LYS A 26 -2.47 3.18 -1.56
N ALA A 27 -2.62 4.39 -2.10
CA ALA A 27 -2.76 5.61 -1.32
C ALA A 27 -3.73 6.62 -1.97
N VAL A 28 -4.35 7.47 -1.15
CA VAL A 28 -5.19 8.59 -1.59
C VAL A 28 -4.81 9.85 -0.83
N VAL A 29 -4.50 10.93 -1.55
CA VAL A 29 -4.29 12.26 -0.99
C VAL A 29 -5.57 13.07 -1.15
N ALA A 30 -6.14 13.52 -0.03
CA ALA A 30 -7.32 14.37 -0.01
C ALA A 30 -7.07 15.54 0.94
N ALA A 31 -7.01 16.75 0.38
CA ALA A 31 -6.53 17.94 1.08
C ALA A 31 -5.16 17.70 1.74
N ASP A 32 -5.08 17.80 3.06
CA ASP A 32 -3.89 17.64 3.91
C ASP A 32 -3.78 16.22 4.50
N GLN A 33 -4.63 15.28 4.09
CA GLN A 33 -4.63 13.91 4.61
C GLN A 33 -4.20 12.89 3.57
N VAL A 34 -3.42 11.90 4.03
CA VAL A 34 -3.04 10.73 3.24
C VAL A 34 -3.70 9.48 3.82
N PHE A 35 -4.49 8.78 3.00
CA PHE A 35 -5.11 7.51 3.35
C PHE A 35 -4.32 6.38 2.70
N LEU A 36 -3.69 5.54 3.52
CA LEU A 36 -2.87 4.42 3.08
C LEU A 36 -3.66 3.10 3.13
N VAL A 37 -3.33 2.19 2.23
CA VAL A 37 -3.79 0.80 2.30
C VAL A 37 -3.20 0.09 3.52
N GLY A 38 -3.93 -0.89 4.07
CA GLY A 38 -3.35 -1.81 5.04
C GLY A 38 -2.15 -2.55 4.46
N ALA A 39 -1.01 -2.48 5.13
CA ALA A 39 0.24 -3.12 4.72
C ALA A 39 0.56 -4.35 5.58
N THR A 40 1.20 -5.33 4.96
CA THR A 40 1.67 -6.59 5.58
C THR A 40 3.07 -6.91 5.03
N GLY A 41 3.58 -8.13 5.27
CA GLY A 41 4.82 -8.64 4.66
C GLY A 41 4.79 -8.78 3.13
N LEU A 42 3.68 -8.50 2.45
CA LEU A 42 3.64 -8.47 0.99
C LEU A 42 4.43 -7.31 0.42
N THR A 43 5.16 -7.52 -0.67
CA THR A 43 5.84 -6.44 -1.39
C THR A 43 4.83 -5.56 -2.15
N LEU A 44 5.13 -4.25 -2.30
CA LEU A 44 4.22 -3.30 -2.97
C LEU A 44 3.90 -3.62 -4.44
N ASP A 45 4.82 -4.28 -5.13
CA ASP A 45 4.68 -4.77 -6.50
C ASP A 45 3.94 -6.12 -6.60
N ASN A 46 3.51 -6.66 -5.45
CA ASN A 46 2.87 -7.97 -5.30
C ASN A 46 3.70 -9.14 -5.87
N THR A 47 5.03 -9.03 -5.92
CA THR A 47 5.91 -10.09 -6.43
C THR A 47 6.31 -11.11 -5.36
N GLY A 48 6.13 -10.79 -4.07
CA GLY A 48 6.52 -11.72 -3.00
C GLY A 48 5.92 -11.42 -1.63
N PHE A 49 6.23 -12.31 -0.69
CA PHE A 49 5.92 -12.20 0.73
C PHE A 49 7.22 -12.32 1.53
N VAL A 50 7.47 -11.36 2.41
CA VAL A 50 8.66 -11.25 3.25
C VAL A 50 8.28 -11.62 4.69
N GLY A 51 9.17 -12.36 5.36
CA GLY A 51 8.99 -12.73 6.76
C GLY A 51 8.06 -13.92 6.99
N GLU A 52 8.10 -14.94 6.13
CA GLU A 52 7.38 -16.20 6.39
C GLU A 52 7.83 -16.80 7.74
N GLY A 53 6.90 -16.92 8.68
CA GLY A 53 7.20 -17.36 10.06
C GLY A 53 7.86 -16.30 10.96
N ASP A 54 8.12 -15.09 10.45
CA ASP A 54 8.77 -13.99 11.19
C ASP A 54 7.89 -12.73 11.19
N PRO A 55 7.13 -12.50 12.28
CA PRO A 55 6.28 -11.30 12.42
C PRO A 55 7.07 -9.98 12.45
N ALA A 56 8.33 -9.99 12.92
CA ALA A 56 9.14 -8.78 12.96
C ALA A 56 9.54 -8.36 11.54
N ALA A 57 10.02 -9.30 10.74
CA ALA A 57 10.32 -9.06 9.33
C ALA A 57 9.07 -8.64 8.52
N GLN A 58 7.89 -9.19 8.82
CA GLN A 58 6.64 -8.75 8.19
C GLN A 58 6.30 -7.29 8.55
N ALA A 59 6.52 -6.89 9.81
CA ALA A 59 6.28 -5.52 10.25
C ALA A 59 7.27 -4.54 9.60
N GLU A 60 8.55 -4.90 9.48
CA GLU A 60 9.55 -4.09 8.78
C GLU A 60 9.16 -3.88 7.30
N GLN A 61 8.78 -4.96 6.60
CA GLN A 61 8.33 -4.84 5.21
C GLN A 61 7.06 -4.00 5.08
N ALA A 62 6.12 -4.13 6.02
CA ALA A 62 4.91 -3.31 6.03
C ALA A 62 5.25 -1.82 6.18
N MET A 63 6.14 -1.47 7.11
CA MET A 63 6.59 -0.08 7.31
C MET A 63 7.34 0.46 6.10
N GLU A 64 8.18 -0.34 5.45
CA GLU A 64 8.87 0.06 4.22
C GLU A 64 7.89 0.37 3.08
N ASN A 65 6.84 -0.45 2.94
CA ASN A 65 5.78 -0.18 1.97
C ASN A 65 5.05 1.14 2.27
N LEU A 66 4.73 1.41 3.53
CA LEU A 66 4.04 2.63 3.93
C LEU A 66 4.92 3.87 3.71
N ARG A 67 6.23 3.77 4.01
CA ARG A 67 7.22 4.83 3.74
C ARG A 67 7.21 5.21 2.26
N ILE A 68 7.33 4.23 1.36
CA ILE A 68 7.32 4.47 -0.09
C ILE A 68 6.02 5.17 -0.53
N LEU A 69 4.87 4.72 -0.01
CA LEU A 69 3.57 5.32 -0.37
C LEU A 69 3.41 6.75 0.15
N LEU A 70 3.92 7.06 1.34
CA LEU A 70 3.95 8.41 1.91
C LEU A 70 4.84 9.33 1.09
N GLU A 71 6.03 8.87 0.70
CA GLU A 71 6.94 9.63 -0.17
C GLU A 71 6.31 9.94 -1.53
N GLU A 72 5.62 8.97 -2.15
CA GLU A 72 4.85 9.20 -3.39
C GLU A 72 3.65 10.16 -3.20
N ALA A 73 3.11 10.20 -1.98
CA ALA A 73 2.07 11.14 -1.58
C ALA A 73 2.61 12.55 -1.33
N GLY A 74 3.93 12.69 -1.11
CA GLY A 74 4.61 13.94 -0.82
C GLY A 74 4.80 14.23 0.67
N GLY A 75 4.68 13.21 1.53
CA GLY A 75 4.94 13.27 2.97
C GLY A 75 6.02 12.28 3.42
N GLY A 76 6.20 12.17 4.73
CA GLY A 76 7.15 11.30 5.42
C GLY A 76 6.49 10.47 6.53
N LEU A 77 7.29 9.63 7.20
CA LEU A 77 6.81 8.84 8.35
C LEU A 77 6.58 9.69 9.61
N GLU A 78 7.12 10.89 9.61
CA GLU A 78 7.00 11.89 10.67
C GLU A 78 5.71 12.72 10.61
N ASP A 79 4.93 12.62 9.53
CA ASP A 79 3.63 13.28 9.34
C ASP A 79 2.47 12.49 9.96
#